data_AF-A0A5N4DJW4-F1
#
_entry.id   AF-A0A5N4DJW4-F1
#
_cell.length_a   1.000
_cell.length_b   1.000
_cell.length_c   1.000
_cell.angle_alpha   90.00
_cell.angle_beta   90.00
_cell.angle_gamma   90.00
#
_symmetry.space_group_name_H-M   'P 1'
#
loop_
_entity.id
_entity.type
_entity.pdbx_description
1 polymer ?
#
loop_
_entity_poly.entity_id
_entity_poly.type
_entity_poly.pdbx_seq_one_letter_code
_entity_poly.pdbx_strand_id
1 'polypeptide(L)'
;GDGGGRGAGGQAAAAAGEGDNGPGLQGLSREAPPADDFDDDDNEGEEEEEAAAAIGYRDNLLFGDEIITNGFHSCESDEDDRASHASSSDWTPRPRIGPYTFVQQHLMIGTDPRTILKDLLPETIPPPELDDMTLWQIVINILSEPPKRKKRKDINTIEDAVKLLQECKKIIVLTGAGVSVSCGIPDFRSRDGIYARLAVDFPDLPDPQAMFDIEYFRKDPRPFFKFAKEIYPGQFQPSLCHKFIALSDKEGKLLRNYTQNIDTLEQVAGIQRIIQCHGSFATASCLICKYKVDCEAVRGDIFNQVIYFRNCACL
;
A
#
# COMPACT_ATOMS: atom_id res chain seq x y z
N GLY A 1 57.84 7.75 -34.70
CA GLY A 1 58.52 6.47 -34.90
C GLY A 1 58.02 5.55 -33.82
N ASP A 2 57.21 4.54 -34.10
CA ASP A 2 57.37 3.41 -35.04
C ASP A 2 58.37 2.34 -34.54
N GLY A 3 57.91 1.08 -34.61
CA GLY A 3 58.62 -0.18 -34.37
C GLY A 3 58.69 -0.65 -32.90
N GLY A 4 58.25 -1.85 -32.47
CA GLY A 4 57.72 -3.02 -33.17
C GLY A 4 58.32 -4.33 -32.60
N GLY A 5 57.48 -5.32 -32.27
CA GLY A 5 57.74 -6.72 -32.68
C GLY A 5 57.85 -7.85 -31.64
N ARG A 6 56.84 -8.75 -31.69
CA ARG A 6 56.83 -10.23 -31.60
C ARG A 6 56.85 -10.88 -30.20
N GLY A 7 56.08 -11.94 -29.87
CA GLY A 7 55.12 -12.78 -30.60
C GLY A 7 55.23 -14.27 -30.20
N ALA A 8 54.11 -14.95 -29.90
CA ALA A 8 53.79 -16.39 -30.03
C ALA A 8 52.55 -16.69 -29.13
N GLY A 9 51.47 -17.40 -29.50
CA GLY A 9 51.20 -18.29 -30.63
C GLY A 9 50.70 -19.65 -30.10
N GLY A 10 49.41 -19.97 -30.26
CA GLY A 10 48.84 -21.27 -29.88
C GLY A 10 47.35 -21.40 -30.21
N GLN A 11 47.05 -21.90 -31.42
CA GLN A 11 45.74 -22.38 -31.89
C GLN A 11 45.87 -23.87 -32.25
N ALA A 12 44.74 -24.60 -32.18
CA ALA A 12 44.30 -25.77 -32.97
C ALA A 12 43.56 -26.78 -32.07
N ALA A 13 42.59 -27.60 -32.48
CA ALA A 13 41.70 -27.72 -33.63
C ALA A 13 40.77 -28.93 -33.34
N ALA A 14 39.62 -28.99 -34.01
CA ALA A 14 38.62 -30.07 -33.92
C ALA A 14 39.01 -31.33 -34.72
N ALA A 15 38.43 -32.49 -34.37
CA ALA A 15 38.05 -33.57 -35.31
C ALA A 15 37.18 -34.66 -34.63
N ALA A 16 36.34 -35.29 -35.46
CA ALA A 16 35.21 -36.17 -35.16
C ALA A 16 35.55 -37.67 -34.99
N GLY A 17 34.57 -38.47 -34.55
CA GLY A 17 34.57 -39.94 -34.61
C GLY A 17 33.20 -40.55 -34.22
N GLU A 18 32.69 -41.45 -35.06
CA GLU A 18 31.31 -41.94 -35.19
C GLU A 18 30.97 -43.23 -34.41
N GLY A 19 29.67 -43.51 -34.26
CA GLY A 19 29.02 -44.84 -34.26
C GLY A 19 28.76 -45.50 -32.89
N ASP A 20 27.70 -46.27 -32.63
CA ASP A 20 26.47 -46.66 -33.33
C ASP A 20 25.61 -47.53 -32.36
N ASN A 21 24.29 -47.62 -32.63
CA ASN A 21 23.27 -48.62 -32.24
C ASN A 21 22.55 -48.61 -30.86
N GLY A 22 21.23 -48.41 -30.95
CA GLY A 22 20.17 -48.53 -29.91
C GLY A 22 19.84 -49.98 -29.48
N PRO A 23 18.60 -50.34 -29.05
CA PRO A 23 17.26 -49.75 -29.30
C PRO A 23 16.60 -49.20 -28.01
N GLY A 24 15.62 -48.29 -27.99
CA GLY A 24 14.37 -48.24 -28.73
C GLY A 24 13.22 -48.57 -27.77
N LEU A 25 12.40 -47.58 -27.40
CA LEU A 25 10.98 -47.73 -27.03
C LEU A 25 10.34 -46.32 -26.84
N GLN A 26 9.70 -45.91 -27.94
CA GLN A 26 8.37 -45.29 -28.04
C GLN A 26 8.06 -43.98 -27.27
N GLY A 27 7.71 -42.99 -28.09
CA GLY A 27 7.31 -41.65 -27.69
C GLY A 27 5.99 -41.59 -26.93
N LEU A 28 5.89 -40.53 -26.14
CA LEU A 28 4.64 -39.83 -25.86
C LEU A 28 4.93 -38.35 -26.08
N SER A 29 4.59 -37.90 -27.28
CA SER A 29 4.39 -36.49 -27.61
C SER A 29 3.32 -35.95 -26.65
N ARG A 30 3.66 -34.97 -25.82
CA ARG A 30 2.63 -34.20 -25.10
C ARG A 30 2.06 -33.17 -26.06
N GLU A 31 0.86 -33.47 -26.54
CA GLU A 31 -0.01 -32.56 -27.28
C GLU A 31 -0.27 -31.28 -26.48
N ALA A 32 -0.32 -30.16 -27.19
CA ALA A 32 -0.83 -28.90 -26.67
C ALA A 32 -2.33 -29.06 -26.35
N PRO A 33 -2.85 -28.46 -25.27
CA PRO A 33 -4.27 -28.53 -24.98
C PRO A 33 -5.08 -27.82 -26.08
N PRO A 34 -6.32 -28.24 -26.36
CA PRO A 34 -7.13 -27.66 -27.42
C PRO A 34 -7.47 -26.20 -27.11
N ALA A 35 -7.65 -25.41 -28.17
CA ALA A 35 -8.32 -24.14 -28.10
C ALA A 35 -9.79 -24.40 -27.75
N ASP A 36 -10.23 -23.92 -26.60
CA ASP A 36 -11.64 -23.95 -26.23
C ASP A 36 -12.37 -22.85 -27.03
N ASP A 37 -13.38 -23.31 -27.75
CA ASP A 37 -14.31 -22.52 -28.54
C ASP A 37 -15.02 -21.49 -27.64
N PHE A 38 -14.93 -20.21 -28.03
CA PHE A 38 -15.76 -19.14 -27.49
C PHE A 38 -17.14 -19.26 -28.14
N ASP A 39 -18.03 -20.02 -27.52
CA ASP A 39 -19.47 -19.91 -27.76
C ASP A 39 -20.04 -18.85 -26.80
N ASP A 40 -20.69 -17.86 -27.41
CA ASP A 40 -21.51 -16.82 -26.79
C ASP A 40 -22.66 -17.46 -26.02
N ASP A 41 -22.64 -17.33 -24.68
CA ASP A 41 -23.83 -17.50 -23.86
C ASP A 41 -23.99 -16.24 -22.98
N ASP A 42 -24.86 -15.36 -23.48
CA ASP A 42 -25.34 -14.15 -22.83
C ASP A 42 -26.11 -14.51 -21.56
N ASN A 43 -25.43 -14.60 -20.42
CA ASN A 43 -26.09 -14.46 -19.13
C ASN A 43 -25.10 -14.08 -18.02
N GLU A 44 -25.60 -13.24 -17.10
CA GLU A 44 -25.02 -12.82 -15.81
C GLU A 44 -24.25 -11.50 -15.78
N GLY A 45 -24.82 -10.55 -15.02
CA GLY A 45 -24.18 -9.29 -14.65
C GLY A 45 -25.06 -8.21 -14.00
N GLU A 46 -26.32 -8.50 -13.63
CA GLU A 46 -27.18 -7.55 -12.89
C GLU A 46 -27.05 -7.67 -11.35
N GLU A 47 -25.97 -8.25 -10.80
CA GLU A 47 -25.85 -8.46 -9.34
C GLU A 47 -24.84 -7.54 -8.62
N GLU A 48 -24.21 -6.57 -9.29
CA GLU A 48 -23.26 -5.64 -8.62
C GLU A 48 -23.82 -4.24 -8.31
N GLU A 49 -25.05 -3.91 -8.73
CA GLU A 49 -25.64 -2.59 -8.44
C GLU A 49 -26.46 -2.56 -7.13
N GLU A 50 -26.75 -3.72 -6.52
CA GLU A 50 -27.56 -3.81 -5.28
C GLU A 50 -26.72 -3.74 -3.99
N ALA A 51 -25.41 -4.00 -4.06
CA ALA A 51 -24.51 -3.93 -2.90
C ALA A 51 -24.24 -2.49 -2.42
N ALA A 52 -24.45 -1.48 -3.26
CA ALA A 52 -24.32 -0.06 -2.89
C ALA A 52 -25.62 0.51 -2.24
N ALA A 53 -26.75 -0.17 -2.40
CA ALA A 53 -28.02 0.18 -1.77
C ALA A 53 -28.25 -0.54 -0.42
N ALA A 54 -27.48 -1.57 -0.12
CA ALA A 54 -27.55 -2.36 1.12
C ALA A 54 -26.81 -1.74 2.34
N ILE A 55 -26.67 -0.41 2.39
CA ILE A 55 -26.39 0.34 3.64
C ILE A 55 -27.70 0.94 4.19
N GLY A 56 -28.85 0.59 3.60
CA GLY A 56 -30.16 0.81 4.20
C GLY A 56 -30.57 -0.43 5.01
N TYR A 57 -30.89 -0.24 6.29
CA TYR A 57 -31.44 -1.25 7.21
C TYR A 57 -30.47 -2.33 7.74
N ARG A 58 -29.55 -1.90 8.61
CA ARG A 58 -29.23 -2.67 9.81
C ARG A 58 -29.72 -1.89 11.01
N ASP A 59 -30.62 -2.47 11.80
CA ASP A 59 -30.98 -1.98 13.14
C ASP A 59 -29.72 -1.98 14.02
N ASN A 60 -28.91 -0.93 13.91
CA ASN A 60 -27.78 -0.67 14.78
C ASN A 60 -28.31 0.03 16.02
N LEU A 61 -28.55 -0.71 17.10
CA LEU A 61 -29.03 -0.17 18.39
C LEU A 61 -28.17 0.99 18.97
N LEU A 62 -26.97 1.22 18.44
CA LEU A 62 -26.03 2.26 18.89
C LEU A 62 -26.07 3.54 18.06
N PHE A 63 -26.55 3.50 16.82
CA PHE A 63 -26.77 4.69 15.99
C PHE A 63 -28.29 4.87 15.89
N GLY A 64 -28.83 5.94 16.48
CA GLY A 64 -30.24 6.27 16.29
C GLY A 64 -30.54 6.64 14.83
N ASP A 65 -31.78 7.06 14.55
CA ASP A 65 -32.20 7.49 13.22
C ASP A 65 -31.52 8.81 12.75
N GLU A 66 -30.56 9.35 13.50
CA GLU A 66 -29.85 10.58 13.18
C GLU A 66 -28.78 10.42 12.07
N ILE A 67 -28.63 11.46 11.25
CA ILE A 67 -27.56 11.56 10.26
C ILE A 67 -26.43 12.43 10.82
N ILE A 68 -25.22 11.88 10.88
CA ILE A 68 -24.03 12.61 11.33
C ILE A 68 -23.46 13.41 10.16
N THR A 69 -23.39 14.74 10.29
CA THR A 69 -22.93 15.65 9.23
C THR A 69 -21.68 16.42 9.67
N ASN A 70 -20.67 16.48 8.81
CA ASN A 70 -19.34 17.00 9.14
C ASN A 70 -18.98 18.32 8.43
N GLY A 71 -19.97 19.03 7.89
CA GLY A 71 -19.78 20.35 7.26
C GLY A 71 -19.23 20.31 5.84
N PHE A 72 -18.84 19.15 5.30
CA PHE A 72 -18.56 18.99 3.87
C PHE A 72 -19.86 18.80 3.08
N HIS A 73 -20.35 19.88 2.48
CA HIS A 73 -21.39 19.79 1.45
C HIS A 73 -20.76 19.37 0.12
N SER A 74 -21.22 18.27 -0.46
CA SER A 74 -20.93 17.93 -1.86
C SER A 74 -21.57 18.99 -2.75
N CYS A 75 -20.78 19.95 -3.23
CA CYS A 75 -21.22 21.00 -4.13
C CYS A 75 -21.30 20.50 -5.57
N GLU A 76 -22.16 19.53 -5.88
CA GLU A 76 -22.52 19.20 -7.27
C GLU A 76 -24.02 18.88 -7.35
N SER A 77 -24.76 19.88 -7.85
CA SER A 77 -26.05 19.85 -8.54
C SER A 77 -27.20 19.00 -7.97
N ASP A 78 -28.17 19.67 -7.37
CA ASP A 78 -29.56 19.24 -7.17
C ASP A 78 -30.34 19.03 -8.50
N GLU A 79 -29.68 18.66 -9.61
CA GLU A 79 -30.34 18.48 -10.91
C GLU A 79 -30.79 17.04 -11.19
N ASP A 80 -30.34 16.05 -10.42
CA ASP A 80 -30.77 14.65 -10.58
C ASP A 80 -32.04 14.28 -9.77
N ASP A 81 -32.58 15.19 -8.94
CA ASP A 81 -33.80 14.97 -8.15
C ASP A 81 -35.11 15.21 -8.95
N ARG A 82 -35.17 14.75 -10.21
CA ARG A 82 -36.41 14.69 -11.01
C ARG A 82 -37.01 13.29 -11.15
N ALA A 83 -36.52 12.31 -10.40
CA ALA A 83 -37.15 10.99 -10.32
C ALA A 83 -37.77 10.79 -8.93
N SER A 84 -39.04 11.14 -8.82
CA SER A 84 -39.92 10.79 -7.71
C SER A 84 -40.10 9.27 -7.62
N HIS A 85 -39.24 8.60 -6.86
CA HIS A 85 -39.50 7.28 -6.25
C HIS A 85 -39.29 7.40 -4.74
N ALA A 86 -40.18 8.16 -4.10
CA ALA A 86 -40.23 8.23 -2.66
C ALA A 86 -40.79 6.92 -2.10
N SER A 87 -39.89 6.07 -1.60
CA SER A 87 -40.26 4.99 -0.68
C SER A 87 -41.00 5.59 0.53
N SER A 88 -42.09 4.94 0.94
CA SER A 88 -42.99 5.39 2.01
C SER A 88 -42.35 5.50 3.41
N SER A 89 -41.05 5.22 3.58
CA SER A 89 -40.39 5.12 4.89
C SER A 89 -39.65 6.38 5.35
N ASP A 90 -39.23 7.29 4.46
CA ASP A 90 -38.27 8.35 4.81
C ASP A 90 -38.73 9.77 4.44
N TRP A 91 -40.03 10.04 4.47
CA TRP A 91 -40.59 11.35 4.13
C TRP A 91 -40.30 12.43 5.19
N THR A 92 -40.11 12.02 6.45
CA THR A 92 -39.72 12.93 7.53
C THR A 92 -38.22 13.09 7.55
N PRO A 93 -37.68 14.32 7.39
CA PRO A 93 -36.25 14.56 7.47
C PRO A 93 -35.69 14.05 8.80
N ARG A 94 -34.70 13.16 8.70
CA ARG A 94 -33.97 12.65 9.86
C ARG A 94 -33.18 13.78 10.55
N PRO A 95 -33.07 13.77 11.90
CA PRO A 95 -32.28 14.77 12.62
C PRO A 95 -30.82 14.76 12.17
N ARG A 96 -30.21 15.94 12.05
CA ARG A 96 -28.79 16.08 11.68
C ARG A 96 -27.99 16.53 12.88
N ILE A 97 -26.96 15.77 13.23
CA ILE A 97 -26.06 16.06 14.35
C ILE A 97 -24.62 16.14 13.88
N GLY A 98 -23.79 16.95 14.55
CA GLY A 98 -22.35 16.99 14.27
C GLY A 98 -21.60 15.83 14.96
N PRO A 99 -20.44 15.39 14.45
CA PRO A 99 -19.60 14.36 15.06
C PRO A 99 -19.31 14.63 16.55
N TYR A 100 -19.01 15.89 16.91
CA TYR A 100 -18.76 16.27 18.29
C TYR A 100 -19.99 16.12 19.19
N THR A 101 -21.18 16.46 18.69
CA THR A 101 -22.44 16.34 19.44
C THR A 101 -22.80 14.87 19.64
N PHE A 102 -22.62 14.04 18.62
CA PHE A 102 -22.79 12.59 18.69
C PHE A 102 -21.88 11.98 19.78
N VAL A 103 -20.59 12.30 19.75
CA VAL A 103 -19.64 11.80 20.76
C VAL A 103 -19.97 12.32 22.16
N GLN A 104 -20.37 13.58 22.31
CA GLN A 104 -20.82 14.13 23.59
C GLN A 104 -22.03 13.38 24.17
N GLN A 105 -23.01 13.01 23.34
CA GLN A 105 -24.17 12.23 23.78
C GLN A 105 -23.75 10.85 24.29
N HIS A 106 -22.90 10.14 23.55
CA HIS A 106 -22.43 8.82 23.98
C HIS A 106 -21.49 8.85 25.20
N LEU A 107 -20.70 9.92 25.36
CA LEU A 107 -19.92 10.15 26.58
C LEU A 107 -20.82 10.32 27.81
N MET A 108 -21.97 11.01 27.68
CA MET A 108 -22.93 11.17 28.77
C MET A 108 -23.65 9.85 29.13
N ILE A 109 -23.87 8.99 28.13
CA ILE A 109 -24.48 7.67 28.32
C ILE A 109 -23.48 6.67 28.94
N GLY A 110 -22.17 6.94 28.82
CA GLY A 110 -21.12 6.02 29.25
C GLY A 110 -20.93 4.84 28.28
N THR A 111 -21.16 5.08 26.98
CA THR A 111 -20.91 4.07 25.94
C THR A 111 -19.41 3.80 25.81
N ASP A 112 -19.04 2.52 25.66
CA ASP A 112 -17.65 2.13 25.34
C ASP A 112 -17.33 2.53 23.88
N PRO A 113 -16.32 3.38 23.60
CA PRO A 113 -15.98 3.78 22.23
C PRO A 113 -15.57 2.61 21.33
N ARG A 114 -15.13 1.48 21.90
CA ARG A 114 -14.76 0.29 21.12
C ARG A 114 -15.97 -0.34 20.43
N THR A 115 -17.18 -0.18 20.97
CA THR A 115 -18.39 -0.69 20.30
C THR A 115 -18.69 0.10 19.04
N ILE A 116 -18.62 1.43 19.11
CA ILE A 116 -18.85 2.31 17.95
C ILE A 116 -17.74 2.11 16.90
N LEU A 117 -16.48 1.97 17.32
CA LEU A 117 -15.39 1.70 16.39
C LEU A 117 -15.56 0.35 15.69
N LYS A 118 -16.11 -0.67 16.35
CA LYS A 118 -16.41 -1.96 15.73
C LYS A 118 -17.50 -1.84 14.66
N ASP A 119 -18.46 -0.95 14.85
CA ASP A 119 -19.50 -0.69 13.85
C ASP A 119 -18.96 0.14 12.66
N LEU A 120 -18.10 1.12 12.93
CA LEU A 120 -17.48 1.97 11.89
C LEU A 120 -16.38 1.25 11.10
N LEU A 121 -15.61 0.39 11.74
CA LEU A 121 -14.47 -0.35 11.19
C LEU A 121 -14.57 -1.84 11.57
N PRO A 122 -15.46 -2.61 10.92
CA PRO A 122 -15.73 -4.00 11.31
C PRO A 122 -14.51 -4.92 11.15
N GLU A 123 -13.61 -4.61 10.21
CA GLU A 123 -12.44 -5.42 9.88
C GLU A 123 -11.19 -5.06 10.71
N THR A 124 -11.27 -4.10 11.64
CA THR A 124 -10.10 -3.61 12.38
C THR A 124 -10.37 -3.56 13.87
N ILE A 125 -9.53 -4.24 14.66
CA ILE A 125 -9.60 -4.21 16.12
C ILE A 125 -8.62 -3.14 16.61
N PRO A 126 -9.07 -2.10 17.34
CA PRO A 126 -8.17 -1.09 17.88
C PRO A 126 -7.25 -1.71 18.95
N PRO A 127 -5.95 -1.34 18.99
CA PRO A 127 -5.02 -1.88 19.98
C PRO A 127 -5.51 -1.72 21.43
N PRO A 128 -5.22 -2.69 22.32
CA PRO A 128 -5.73 -2.69 23.69
C PRO A 128 -5.14 -1.56 24.56
N GLU A 129 -3.95 -1.08 24.23
CA GLU A 129 -3.24 0.00 24.95
C GLU A 129 -3.81 1.40 24.71
N LEU A 130 -4.71 1.58 23.74
CA LEU A 130 -5.33 2.88 23.49
C LEU A 130 -6.35 3.22 24.57
N ASP A 131 -6.23 4.43 25.12
CA ASP A 131 -7.18 4.98 26.09
C ASP A 131 -8.49 5.44 25.42
N ASP A 132 -9.58 5.46 26.19
CA ASP A 132 -10.91 5.76 25.68
C ASP A 132 -11.01 7.14 25.03
N MET A 133 -10.28 8.15 25.51
CA MET A 133 -10.31 9.49 24.91
C MET A 133 -9.64 9.50 23.54
N THR A 134 -8.55 8.75 23.37
CA THR A 134 -7.94 8.53 22.06
C THR A 134 -8.89 7.79 21.11
N LEU A 135 -9.61 6.78 21.60
CA LEU A 135 -10.61 6.07 20.79
C LEU A 135 -11.76 7.00 20.36
N TRP A 136 -12.25 7.85 21.25
CA TRP A 136 -13.24 8.87 20.90
C TRP A 136 -12.72 9.87 19.86
N GLN A 137 -11.45 10.27 19.96
CA GLN A 137 -10.84 11.12 18.93
C GLN A 137 -10.79 10.41 17.57
N ILE A 138 -10.52 9.11 17.53
CA ILE A 138 -10.56 8.31 16.31
C ILE A 138 -11.99 8.26 15.75
N VAL A 139 -13.02 8.06 16.58
CA VAL A 139 -14.43 8.11 16.17
C VAL A 139 -14.76 9.46 15.53
N ILE A 140 -14.38 10.57 16.18
CA ILE A 140 -14.60 11.92 15.63
C ILE A 140 -13.91 12.07 14.28
N ASN A 141 -12.66 11.59 14.16
CA ASN A 141 -11.89 11.70 12.93
C ASN A 141 -12.58 10.95 11.77
N ILE A 142 -13.05 9.72 12.00
CA ILE A 142 -13.76 8.90 11.02
C ILE A 142 -15.08 9.58 10.60
N LEU A 143 -15.87 10.03 11.57
CA LEU A 143 -17.15 10.71 11.31
C LEU A 143 -16.94 12.06 10.61
N SER A 144 -15.76 12.65 10.73
CA SER A 144 -15.38 13.91 10.08
C SER A 144 -14.71 13.70 8.72
N GLU A 145 -14.58 12.46 8.24
CA GLU A 145 -13.99 12.18 6.93
C GLU A 145 -14.82 12.78 5.79
N PRO A 146 -14.18 13.38 4.76
CA PRO A 146 -14.89 13.95 3.63
C PRO A 146 -15.68 12.86 2.88
N PRO A 147 -16.78 13.24 2.20
CA PRO A 147 -17.58 12.29 1.45
C PRO A 147 -16.75 11.58 0.39
N LYS A 148 -17.02 10.28 0.20
CA LYS A 148 -16.35 9.47 -0.83
C LYS A 148 -16.62 10.06 -2.22
N ARG A 149 -15.58 10.10 -3.04
CA ARG A 149 -15.67 10.55 -4.43
C ARG A 149 -16.53 9.57 -5.25
N LYS A 150 -17.56 10.08 -5.93
CA LYS A 150 -18.33 9.30 -6.93
C LYS A 150 -17.53 9.11 -8.23
N LYS A 151 -17.67 7.96 -8.89
CA LYS A 151 -17.05 7.69 -10.21
C LYS A 151 -17.59 8.69 -11.23
N ARG A 152 -16.70 9.32 -11.98
CA ARG A 152 -17.05 10.19 -13.11
C ARG A 152 -17.47 9.33 -14.30
N LYS A 153 -18.69 9.54 -14.81
CA LYS A 153 -19.26 8.73 -15.91
C LYS A 153 -18.62 9.03 -17.26
N ASP A 154 -17.91 10.14 -17.40
CA ASP A 154 -17.34 10.64 -18.65
C ASP A 154 -15.91 10.12 -18.97
N ILE A 155 -15.28 9.36 -18.07
CA ILE A 155 -13.93 8.80 -18.23
C ILE A 155 -13.99 7.30 -17.92
N ASN A 156 -13.76 6.44 -18.91
CA ASN A 156 -13.87 4.99 -18.73
C ASN A 156 -12.77 4.17 -19.40
N THR A 157 -12.29 4.57 -20.58
CA THR A 157 -11.39 3.72 -21.37
C THR A 157 -9.91 4.03 -21.12
N ILE A 158 -9.02 3.15 -21.60
CA ILE A 158 -7.58 3.39 -21.54
C ILE A 158 -7.17 4.58 -22.42
N GLU A 159 -7.87 4.81 -23.54
CA GLU A 159 -7.66 5.96 -24.40
C GLU A 159 -7.95 7.27 -23.66
N ASP A 160 -9.01 7.31 -22.85
CA ASP A 160 -9.29 8.46 -21.99
C ASP A 160 -8.15 8.70 -21.00
N ALA A 161 -7.62 7.64 -20.38
CA ALA A 161 -6.51 7.73 -19.44
C ALA A 161 -5.22 8.26 -20.12
N VAL A 162 -4.90 7.77 -21.31
CA VAL A 162 -3.74 8.24 -22.09
C VAL A 162 -3.92 9.71 -22.48
N LYS A 163 -5.12 10.10 -22.93
CA LYS A 163 -5.45 11.50 -23.25
C LYS A 163 -5.27 12.40 -22.03
N LEU A 164 -5.77 11.99 -20.87
CA LEU A 164 -5.59 12.72 -19.61
C LEU A 164 -4.11 12.87 -19.23
N LEU A 165 -3.30 11.81 -19.34
CA LEU A 165 -1.87 11.86 -19.08
C LEU A 165 -1.13 12.81 -20.03
N GLN A 166 -1.58 12.92 -21.28
CA GLN A 166 -1.02 13.85 -22.26
C GLN A 166 -1.39 15.30 -21.95
N GLU A 167 -2.65 15.57 -21.62
CA GLU A 167 -3.18 16.94 -21.44
C GLU A 167 -2.90 17.54 -20.05
N CYS A 168 -2.85 16.72 -19.00
CA CYS A 168 -2.68 17.18 -17.63
C CYS A 168 -1.26 17.69 -17.34
N LYS A 169 -1.18 18.78 -16.57
CA LYS A 169 0.08 19.46 -16.19
C LYS A 169 0.40 19.42 -14.70
N LYS A 170 -0.55 18.96 -13.88
CA LYS A 170 -0.44 18.93 -12.42
C LYS A 170 -0.92 17.58 -11.90
N ILE A 171 -0.17 16.54 -12.23
CA ILE A 171 -0.52 15.16 -11.91
C ILE A 171 -0.05 14.86 -10.49
N ILE A 172 -0.94 14.33 -9.66
CA ILE A 172 -0.58 13.72 -8.38
C ILE A 172 -0.50 12.22 -8.60
N VAL A 173 0.58 11.62 -8.16
CA VAL A 173 0.78 10.17 -8.18
C VAL A 173 0.82 9.68 -6.74
N LEU A 174 0.01 8.68 -6.40
CA LEU A 174 0.00 8.02 -5.09
C LEU A 174 0.52 6.60 -5.27
N THR A 175 1.61 6.26 -4.56
CA THR A 175 2.33 5.00 -4.70
C THR A 175 2.38 4.24 -3.38
N GLY A 176 2.44 2.90 -3.50
CA GLY A 176 2.62 1.97 -2.39
C GLY A 176 3.46 0.78 -2.83
N ALA A 177 3.51 -0.28 -2.01
CA ALA A 177 4.47 -1.38 -2.17
C ALA A 177 4.49 -2.03 -3.57
N GLY A 178 3.35 -2.04 -4.28
CA GLY A 178 3.22 -2.60 -5.62
C GLY A 178 4.24 -2.09 -6.65
N VAL A 179 4.69 -0.82 -6.56
CA VAL A 179 5.68 -0.29 -7.50
C VAL A 179 7.09 -0.84 -7.28
N SER A 180 7.35 -1.44 -6.12
CA SER A 180 8.67 -1.97 -5.69
C SER A 180 8.76 -3.50 -5.74
N VAL A 181 7.65 -4.22 -5.94
CA VAL A 181 7.64 -5.70 -6.02
C VAL A 181 8.58 -6.22 -7.11
N SER A 182 8.54 -5.60 -8.29
CA SER A 182 9.44 -5.94 -9.41
C SER A 182 10.92 -5.60 -9.16
N CYS A 183 11.23 -4.83 -8.11
CA CYS A 183 12.59 -4.49 -7.73
C CYS A 183 13.25 -5.58 -6.87
N GLY A 184 12.50 -6.60 -6.44
CA GLY A 184 12.98 -7.64 -5.52
C GLY A 184 12.68 -7.35 -4.05
N ILE A 185 11.93 -6.29 -3.76
CA ILE A 185 11.42 -5.98 -2.42
C ILE A 185 10.05 -6.68 -2.30
N PRO A 186 9.91 -7.74 -1.48
CA PRO A 186 8.63 -8.38 -1.30
C PRO A 186 7.64 -7.39 -0.71
N ASP A 187 6.39 -7.47 -1.12
CA ASP A 187 5.36 -6.73 -0.43
C ASP A 187 5.14 -7.32 0.96
N PHE A 188 4.47 -6.54 1.80
CA PHE A 188 4.21 -6.94 3.16
C PHE A 188 3.18 -8.08 3.24
N ARG A 189 2.15 -8.06 2.38
CA ARG A 189 0.88 -8.77 2.60
C ARG A 189 0.70 -10.05 1.78
N SER A 190 1.50 -10.28 0.74
CA SER A 190 1.37 -11.50 -0.07
C SER A 190 1.82 -12.76 0.67
N ARG A 191 1.45 -13.92 0.11
CA ARG A 191 1.73 -15.25 0.66
C ARG A 191 3.19 -15.49 1.03
N ASP A 192 4.12 -15.00 0.20
CA ASP A 192 5.58 -15.10 0.41
C ASP A 192 6.20 -13.78 0.90
N GLY A 193 5.34 -12.85 1.33
CA GLY A 193 5.69 -11.53 1.81
C GLY A 193 6.42 -11.56 3.15
N ILE A 194 6.86 -10.39 3.56
CA ILE A 194 7.73 -10.20 4.73
C ILE A 194 7.07 -10.70 6.02
N TYR A 195 5.75 -10.56 6.10
CA TYR A 195 4.95 -10.95 7.24
C TYR A 195 4.94 -12.47 7.47
N ALA A 196 4.86 -13.27 6.40
CA ALA A 196 4.88 -14.73 6.51
C ALA A 196 6.22 -15.26 7.04
N ARG A 197 7.33 -14.60 6.70
CA ARG A 197 8.67 -14.99 7.16
C ARG A 197 8.92 -14.57 8.60
N LEU A 198 8.56 -13.33 8.94
CA LEU A 198 8.73 -12.80 10.30
C LEU A 198 7.92 -13.58 11.34
N ALA A 199 6.71 -14.06 11.00
CA ALA A 199 5.92 -14.88 11.90
C ALA A 199 6.60 -16.20 12.28
N VAL A 200 7.42 -16.77 11.38
CA VAL A 200 8.21 -17.99 11.66
C VAL A 200 9.40 -17.67 12.55
N ASP A 201 10.08 -16.55 12.30
CA ASP A 201 11.29 -16.17 13.02
C ASP A 201 11.02 -15.53 14.39
N PHE A 202 9.87 -14.88 14.55
CA PHE A 202 9.45 -14.15 15.73
C PHE A 202 8.01 -14.51 16.11
N PRO A 203 7.80 -15.66 16.80
CA PRO A 203 6.47 -16.13 17.17
C PRO A 203 5.76 -15.20 18.18
N ASP A 204 6.52 -14.35 18.87
CA ASP A 204 5.98 -13.36 19.81
C ASP A 204 5.41 -12.10 19.12
N LEU A 205 5.51 -12.01 17.79
CA LEU A 205 4.93 -10.91 17.02
C LEU A 205 3.43 -11.17 16.84
N PRO A 206 2.54 -10.38 17.47
CA PRO A 206 1.10 -10.69 17.51
C PRO A 206 0.45 -10.56 16.14
N ASP A 207 0.88 -9.55 15.38
CA ASP A 207 0.50 -9.33 14.00
C ASP A 207 1.66 -8.64 13.28
N PRO A 208 1.70 -8.67 11.94
CA PRO A 208 2.86 -8.17 11.25
C PRO A 208 3.00 -6.63 11.24
N GLN A 209 1.92 -5.89 11.52
CA GLN A 209 1.95 -4.44 11.67
C GLN A 209 2.66 -4.04 12.98
N ALA A 210 2.68 -4.93 13.98
CA ALA A 210 3.39 -4.73 15.24
C ALA A 210 4.90 -4.48 15.06
N MET A 211 5.50 -4.86 13.91
CA MET A 211 6.89 -4.49 13.60
C MET A 211 7.11 -2.97 13.53
N PHE A 212 6.07 -2.22 13.16
CA PHE A 212 6.07 -0.76 13.09
C PHE A 212 5.41 -0.11 14.31
N ASP A 213 5.00 -0.91 15.30
CA ASP A 213 4.48 -0.42 16.56
C ASP A 213 5.63 0.08 17.45
N ILE A 214 5.47 1.30 17.96
CA ILE A 214 6.51 1.96 18.77
C ILE A 214 6.70 1.31 20.14
N GLU A 215 5.63 0.79 20.76
CA GLU A 215 5.71 0.09 22.04
C GLU A 215 6.34 -1.29 21.87
N TYR A 216 5.99 -2.00 20.80
CA TYR A 216 6.67 -3.25 20.45
C TYR A 216 8.16 -2.98 20.17
N PHE A 217 8.50 -1.94 19.40
CA PHE A 217 9.89 -1.59 19.10
C PHE A 217 10.72 -1.30 20.37
N ARG A 218 10.11 -0.68 21.41
CA ARG A 218 10.76 -0.45 22.71
C ARG A 218 10.96 -1.73 23.53
N LYS A 219 10.09 -2.72 23.35
CA LYS A 219 10.16 -4.03 24.00
C LYS A 219 11.18 -4.93 23.30
N ASP A 220 11.08 -5.05 21.98
CA ASP A 220 11.96 -5.83 21.13
C ASP A 220 12.06 -5.25 19.71
N PRO A 221 13.15 -4.53 19.37
CA PRO A 221 13.38 -3.99 18.04
C PRO A 221 14.01 -5.00 17.06
N ARG A 222 14.30 -6.24 17.49
CA ARG A 222 14.93 -7.26 16.63
C ARG A 222 14.16 -7.52 15.33
N PRO A 223 12.81 -7.66 15.33
CA PRO A 223 12.06 -7.87 14.10
C PRO A 223 12.23 -6.73 13.11
N PHE A 224 12.16 -5.48 13.58
CA PHE A 224 12.36 -4.29 12.75
C PHE A 224 13.75 -4.27 12.11
N PHE A 225 14.81 -4.52 12.87
CA PHE A 225 16.17 -4.49 12.33
C PHE A 225 16.51 -5.67 11.43
N LYS A 226 15.87 -6.84 11.63
CA LYS A 226 15.96 -7.96 10.70
C LYS A 226 15.36 -7.59 9.35
N PHE A 227 14.16 -7.01 9.37
CA PHE A 227 13.49 -6.50 8.19
C PHE A 227 14.25 -5.35 7.52
N ALA A 228 14.75 -4.39 8.30
CA ALA A 228 15.48 -3.22 7.79
C ALA A 228 16.70 -3.64 6.95
N LYS A 229 17.37 -4.75 7.31
CA LYS A 229 18.48 -5.30 6.54
C LYS A 229 18.05 -5.79 5.15
N GLU A 230 16.86 -6.36 5.02
CA GLU A 230 16.35 -6.89 3.75
C GLU A 230 15.96 -5.80 2.75
N ILE A 231 15.47 -4.65 3.25
CA ILE A 231 14.99 -3.56 2.40
C ILE A 231 15.90 -2.34 2.42
N TYR A 232 17.12 -2.49 2.91
CA TYR A 232 18.02 -1.36 3.11
C TYR A 232 18.40 -0.69 1.79
N PRO A 233 18.43 0.65 1.70
CA PRO A 233 18.79 1.35 0.48
C PRO A 233 20.16 0.93 -0.10
N GLY A 234 20.24 0.91 -1.44
CA GLY A 234 21.47 0.59 -2.18
C GLY A 234 21.62 -0.86 -2.63
N GLN A 235 20.66 -1.74 -2.33
CA GLN A 235 20.61 -3.12 -2.84
C GLN A 235 19.72 -3.30 -4.08
N PHE A 236 18.83 -2.34 -4.33
CA PHE A 236 17.75 -2.48 -5.32
C PHE A 236 17.83 -1.41 -6.40
N GLN A 237 17.30 -1.74 -7.58
CA GLN A 237 17.21 -0.83 -8.72
C GLN A 237 15.77 -0.38 -8.93
N PRO A 238 15.52 0.89 -9.29
CA PRO A 238 14.16 1.37 -9.50
C PRO A 238 13.43 0.67 -10.67
N SER A 239 12.14 0.36 -10.45
CA SER A 239 11.26 -0.23 -11.47
C SER A 239 10.92 0.72 -12.62
N LEU A 240 10.22 0.19 -13.63
CA LEU A 240 9.66 0.99 -14.73
C LEU A 240 8.68 2.05 -14.22
N CYS A 241 7.89 1.75 -13.19
CA CYS A 241 6.97 2.70 -12.57
C CYS A 241 7.72 3.91 -12.00
N HIS A 242 8.81 3.66 -11.26
CA HIS A 242 9.65 4.74 -10.73
C HIS A 242 10.23 5.61 -11.86
N LYS A 243 10.73 4.98 -12.92
CA LYS A 243 11.29 5.67 -14.07
C LYS A 243 10.24 6.49 -14.83
N PHE A 244 9.01 6.00 -14.94
CA PHE A 244 7.88 6.72 -15.53
C PHE A 244 7.53 7.98 -14.72
N ILE A 245 7.49 7.87 -13.39
CA ILE A 245 7.23 9.02 -12.51
C ILE A 245 8.38 10.03 -12.60
N ALA A 246 9.63 9.55 -12.64
CA ALA A 246 10.80 10.41 -12.82
C ALA A 246 10.78 11.15 -14.17
N LEU A 247 10.34 10.48 -15.24
CA LEU A 247 10.14 11.13 -16.54
C LEU A 247 9.04 12.20 -16.48
N SER A 248 7.91 11.89 -15.85
CA SER A 248 6.80 12.83 -15.67
C SER A 248 7.20 14.06 -14.85
N ASP A 249 8.13 13.90 -13.89
CA ASP A 249 8.71 15.02 -13.13
C ASP A 249 9.66 15.86 -13.99
N LYS A 250 10.52 15.22 -14.79
CA LYS A 250 11.42 15.90 -15.73
C LYS A 250 10.66 16.71 -16.80
N GLU A 251 9.52 16.21 -17.25
CA GLU A 251 8.62 16.93 -18.17
C GLU A 251 7.81 18.05 -17.47
N GLY A 252 7.92 18.19 -16.15
CA GLY A 252 7.24 19.22 -15.38
C GLY A 252 5.73 19.00 -15.21
N LYS A 253 5.24 17.78 -15.49
CA LYS A 253 3.83 17.41 -15.34
C LYS A 253 3.48 16.90 -13.93
N LEU A 254 4.46 16.36 -13.23
CA LEU A 254 4.28 15.86 -11.86
C LEU A 254 4.12 17.06 -10.91
N LEU A 255 2.97 17.15 -10.25
CA LEU A 255 2.78 18.07 -9.13
C LEU A 255 3.41 17.50 -7.86
N ARG A 256 3.14 16.22 -7.56
CA ARG A 256 3.72 15.51 -6.43
C ARG A 256 3.55 14.00 -6.55
N ASN A 257 4.58 13.25 -6.15
CA ASN A 257 4.47 11.83 -5.85
C ASN A 257 4.38 11.63 -4.34
N TYR A 258 3.22 11.21 -3.85
CA TYR A 258 3.05 10.75 -2.47
C TYR A 258 3.32 9.25 -2.42
N THR A 259 4.36 8.84 -1.70
CA THR A 259 4.71 7.42 -1.55
C THR A 259 4.49 6.96 -0.12
N GLN A 260 3.89 5.79 0.02
CA GLN A 260 3.81 5.05 1.28
C GLN A 260 5.06 4.20 1.52
N ASN A 261 5.94 4.07 0.51
CA ASN A 261 7.14 3.26 0.60
C ASN A 261 8.22 3.94 1.45
N ILE A 262 9.00 3.10 2.13
CA ILE A 262 10.14 3.51 2.94
C ILE A 262 11.49 3.10 2.32
N ASP A 263 11.46 2.45 1.15
CA ASP A 263 12.61 1.86 0.45
C ASP A 263 13.56 2.88 -0.22
N THR A 264 13.11 4.14 -0.37
CA THR A 264 13.85 5.26 -0.98
C THR A 264 14.16 5.11 -2.48
N LEU A 265 13.54 4.16 -3.19
CA LEU A 265 13.77 3.97 -4.62
C LEU A 265 13.34 5.17 -5.47
N GLU A 266 12.42 6.00 -4.98
CA GLU A 266 12.03 7.24 -5.63
C GLU A 266 13.20 8.23 -5.74
N GLN A 267 14.05 8.28 -4.72
CA GLN A 267 15.25 9.13 -4.72
C GLN A 267 16.29 8.58 -5.71
N VAL A 268 16.50 7.26 -5.71
CA VAL A 268 17.42 6.58 -6.64
C VAL A 268 16.96 6.77 -8.10
N ALA A 269 15.65 6.77 -8.35
CA ALA A 269 15.08 7.06 -9.66
C ALA A 269 15.23 8.53 -10.10
N GLY A 270 15.61 9.43 -9.19
CA GLY A 270 15.78 10.85 -9.44
C GLY A 270 14.47 11.63 -9.48
N ILE A 271 13.42 11.15 -8.78
CA ILE A 271 12.18 11.90 -8.62
C ILE A 271 12.42 13.00 -7.59
N GLN A 272 12.19 14.26 -7.97
CA GLN A 272 12.46 15.43 -7.12
C GLN A 272 11.22 15.81 -6.31
N ARG A 273 10.04 15.77 -6.93
CA ARG A 273 8.76 16.16 -6.30
C ARG A 273 8.14 15.01 -5.50
N ILE A 274 8.86 14.49 -4.51
CA ILE A 274 8.41 13.39 -3.67
C ILE A 274 7.95 13.85 -2.27
N ILE A 275 7.01 13.12 -1.70
CA ILE A 275 6.65 13.15 -0.27
C ILE A 275 6.60 11.70 0.20
N GLN A 276 7.45 11.37 1.18
CA GLN A 276 7.49 10.04 1.80
C GLN A 276 6.59 10.05 3.03
N CYS A 277 5.34 9.63 2.86
CA CYS A 277 4.26 9.78 3.83
C CYS A 277 4.55 9.04 5.15
N HIS A 278 5.26 7.90 5.08
CA HIS A 278 5.63 7.08 6.24
C HIS A 278 7.11 7.21 6.63
N GLY A 279 7.77 8.30 6.19
CA GLY A 279 9.20 8.48 6.42
C GLY A 279 10.07 7.61 5.52
N SER A 280 11.33 7.42 5.92
CA SER A 280 12.31 6.69 5.12
C SER A 280 13.51 6.24 5.95
N PHE A 281 14.33 5.33 5.39
CA PHE A 281 15.62 4.97 5.98
C PHE A 281 16.72 6.02 5.81
N ALA A 282 16.45 7.19 5.21
CA ALA A 282 17.49 8.18 4.93
C ALA A 282 18.26 8.62 6.18
N THR A 283 17.61 8.64 7.34
CA THR A 283 18.21 9.07 8.61
C THR A 283 17.67 8.25 9.77
N ALA A 284 18.48 8.00 10.79
CA ALA A 284 18.08 7.37 12.05
C ALA A 284 18.17 8.38 13.20
N SER A 285 17.41 8.17 14.28
CA SER A 285 17.44 9.05 15.45
C SER A 285 17.31 8.26 16.75
N CYS A 286 18.11 8.63 17.75
CA CYS A 286 18.04 8.02 19.07
C CYS A 286 16.67 8.27 19.72
N LEU A 287 16.06 7.24 20.32
CA LEU A 287 14.76 7.36 21.00
C LEU A 287 14.80 8.33 22.19
N ILE A 288 15.97 8.46 22.86
CA ILE A 288 16.18 9.27 24.07
C ILE A 288 16.70 10.67 23.69
N CYS A 289 17.95 10.75 23.21
CA CYS A 289 18.65 12.02 22.98
C CYS A 289 18.19 12.75 21.70
N LYS A 290 17.41 12.09 20.82
CA LYS A 290 17.03 12.56 19.48
C LYS A 290 18.21 12.92 18.57
N TYR A 291 19.44 12.53 18.93
CA TYR A 291 20.60 12.67 18.07
C TYR A 291 20.35 11.93 16.76
N LYS A 292 20.54 12.64 15.66
CA LYS A 292 20.21 12.22 14.31
C LYS A 292 21.47 11.88 13.55
N VAL A 293 21.45 10.76 12.85
CA VAL A 293 22.56 10.28 12.01
C VAL A 293 22.03 9.89 10.64
N ASP A 294 22.91 9.96 9.63
CA ASP A 294 22.60 9.48 8.28
C ASP A 294 22.52 7.95 8.25
N CYS A 295 21.82 7.43 7.23
CA CYS A 295 21.66 5.99 7.03
C CYS A 295 23.01 5.25 7.03
N GLU A 296 24.01 5.78 6.31
CA GLU A 296 25.33 5.16 6.18
C GLU A 296 26.04 4.94 7.53
N ALA A 297 25.77 5.78 8.54
CA ALA A 297 26.37 5.64 9.87
C ALA A 297 25.88 4.38 10.60
N VAL A 298 24.62 3.98 10.40
CA VAL A 298 24.00 2.80 11.04
C VAL A 298 24.01 1.57 10.14
N ARG A 299 24.43 1.71 8.88
CA ARG A 299 24.43 0.63 7.88
C ARG A 299 25.23 -0.59 8.36
N GLY A 300 26.45 -0.37 8.86
CA GLY A 300 27.30 -1.46 9.34
C GLY A 300 26.63 -2.28 10.46
N ASP A 301 26.05 -1.58 11.44
CA ASP A 301 25.39 -2.21 12.59
C ASP A 301 24.13 -2.97 12.16
N ILE A 302 23.31 -2.42 11.27
CA ILE A 302 22.11 -3.09 10.73
C ILE A 302 22.49 -4.36 9.97
N PHE A 303 23.51 -4.33 9.13
CA PHE A 303 23.92 -5.50 8.35
C PHE A 303 24.51 -6.61 9.23
N ASN A 304 25.23 -6.23 10.29
CA ASN A 304 25.79 -7.12 11.30
C ASN A 304 24.80 -7.51 12.41
N GLN A 305 23.58 -6.95 12.38
CA GLN A 305 22.53 -7.16 13.39
C GLN A 305 22.98 -6.80 14.81
N VAL A 306 23.81 -5.76 14.94
CA VAL A 306 24.22 -5.19 16.22
C VAL A 306 23.15 -4.18 16.66
N ILE A 307 22.39 -4.54 17.70
CA ILE A 307 21.25 -3.76 18.19
C ILE A 307 21.57 -3.19 19.56
N TYR A 308 21.63 -1.86 19.66
CA TYR A 308 21.90 -1.19 20.93
C TYR A 308 20.61 -1.03 21.73
N PHE A 309 20.48 -1.81 22.80
CA PHE A 309 19.40 -1.69 23.75
C PHE A 309 19.76 -0.66 24.83
N ARG A 310 19.04 0.46 24.86
CA ARG A 310 18.86 1.32 26.05
C ARG A 310 20.09 2.05 26.63
N ASN A 311 21.20 2.20 25.91
CA ASN A 311 22.30 3.05 26.39
C ASN A 311 22.35 4.37 25.61
N CYS A 312 22.09 5.47 26.31
CA CYS A 312 22.33 6.82 25.80
C CYS A 312 23.82 7.18 25.97
N ALA A 313 24.69 6.42 25.33
CA ALA A 313 25.99 6.92 24.86
C ALA A 313 25.79 7.05 23.36
N CYS A 314 25.40 8.24 22.88
CA CYS A 314 25.05 8.40 21.47
C CYS A 314 26.38 8.27 20.67
N LEU A 315 26.64 7.03 20.20
CA LEU A 315 27.87 6.32 19.75
C LEU A 315 28.68 5.61 20.86
#